data_AF-A0A0E3QYU1-F1
#
_entry.id   AF-A0A0E3QYU1-F1
#
_cell.length_a   1.000
_cell.length_b   1.000
_cell.length_c   1.000
_cell.angle_alpha   90.00
_cell.angle_beta   90.00
_cell.angle_gamma   90.00
#
_symmetry.space_group_name_H-M   'P 1'
#
loop_
_entity.id
_entity.type
_entity.pdbx_description
1 polymer ?
#
loop_
_entity_poly.entity_id
_entity_poly.type
_entity_poly.pdbx_seq_one_letter_code
_entity_poly.pdbx_strand_id
1 'polypeptide(L)'
;MKCNVCEFRCDIDEWSRGRCGNYSCTGDTIIQDPDLGYLGAYPVSIETIPLLHYYPSGKFLQVFSTGCNFQCSGCVARLLASGKSLDLPVVTPSQVVEKAVQQGCLGVVSTLNEPAANYYLFKDLVVQAKEKGLLAGCSTNCYFTGETLEELGKLVDFMNIGIKGYSDKSYINCGVPSSAPVFRNISRLFDMGVHIETSVVYLRGNEDDVINVAKALSNISPTIPVQVMRFIPFGDAPIELEPSIGEAENLCAALREHVDYVYLFNSPGTESLNTYCPECGSLLAEREFYGPMGSKPLKSWINYTCTCGKNIPVKGTTATESFNEEGFMGGYRISRAFSMVHAVLTCLGILDNHRVIEIWVKVSNPETLSQIHHMIQQPYSYLEFVRLIAEKANESEKGEALISFIRERLELVQSLAAKNSNHKVYYCMGSPLFALNAGRMENNLVAFSGGVSINKQIQKEGKPGVNVSPSFINEQNPETIFISGFLSRPLDEFYGLCHQYGISADAVKEHHVYEIPPSWDFGNPRWILGLMYIADKLNPESSVIDLKKEADEFYLRFYGMPFEEAKPNRSFHRPTSGIWSRHVMRYTHA
;
A
#
# COMPACT_ATOMS: atom_id res chain seq x y z
N MET A 1 10.22 -35.33 -2.24
CA MET A 1 8.76 -35.46 -2.39
C MET A 1 8.19 -34.20 -3.02
N LYS A 2 7.26 -34.31 -3.97
CA LYS A 2 6.66 -33.13 -4.62
C LYS A 2 5.55 -32.55 -3.76
N CYS A 3 5.70 -31.29 -3.35
CA CYS A 3 4.63 -30.54 -2.71
C CYS A 3 3.48 -30.28 -3.69
N ASN A 4 2.24 -30.53 -3.26
CA ASN A 4 1.06 -30.41 -4.12
C ASN A 4 0.23 -29.14 -3.87
N VAL A 5 0.72 -28.19 -3.07
CA VAL A 5 -0.08 -27.00 -2.68
C VAL A 5 -0.17 -25.95 -3.80
N CYS A 6 0.95 -25.69 -4.50
CA CYS A 6 1.01 -24.69 -5.57
C CYS A 6 1.72 -25.24 -6.80
N GLU A 7 1.51 -24.59 -7.95
CA GLU A 7 2.02 -25.08 -9.25
C GLU A 7 3.53 -24.99 -9.42
N PHE A 8 4.24 -24.42 -8.44
CA PHE A 8 5.69 -24.55 -8.42
C PHE A 8 6.13 -25.99 -8.13
N ARG A 9 5.32 -26.78 -7.40
CA ARG A 9 5.55 -28.20 -7.11
C ARG A 9 6.96 -28.51 -6.62
N CYS A 10 7.42 -27.77 -5.60
CA CYS A 10 8.76 -27.95 -4.99
C CYS A 10 9.04 -29.43 -4.72
N ASP A 11 10.22 -29.90 -5.10
CA ASP A 11 10.79 -31.14 -4.58
C ASP A 11 11.40 -30.83 -3.19
N ILE A 12 10.79 -31.39 -2.15
CA ILE A 12 11.16 -31.20 -0.74
C ILE A 12 11.58 -32.54 -0.17
N ASP A 13 12.76 -32.61 0.45
CA ASP A 13 13.26 -33.75 1.22
C ASP A 13 13.32 -33.40 2.73
N GLU A 14 13.91 -34.29 3.54
CA GLU A 14 14.02 -34.12 4.99
C GLU A 14 14.97 -32.97 5.42
N TRP A 15 15.81 -32.47 4.49
CA TRP A 15 16.81 -31.43 4.75
C TRP A 15 16.45 -30.08 4.15
N SER A 16 15.40 -30.03 3.35
CA SER A 16 14.98 -28.84 2.61
C SER A 16 13.58 -28.40 2.99
N ARG A 17 13.27 -27.15 2.63
CA ARG A 17 11.93 -26.58 2.76
C ARG A 17 11.43 -26.15 1.40
N GLY A 18 10.11 -26.11 1.24
CA GLY A 18 9.49 -25.49 0.08
C GLY A 18 9.95 -24.04 -0.06
N ARG A 19 9.99 -23.51 -1.30
CA ARG A 19 10.51 -22.16 -1.57
C ARG A 19 9.81 -21.03 -0.80
N CYS A 20 8.60 -21.27 -0.31
CA CYS A 20 7.86 -20.33 0.52
C CYS A 20 8.33 -20.29 1.99
N GLY A 21 9.15 -21.25 2.42
CA GLY A 21 9.73 -21.34 3.76
C GLY A 21 8.92 -22.16 4.78
N ASN A 22 7.69 -22.57 4.44
CA ASN A 22 6.72 -23.08 5.43
C ASN A 22 6.33 -24.55 5.27
N TYR A 23 6.88 -25.27 4.29
CA TYR A 23 6.61 -26.70 4.08
C TYR A 23 7.89 -27.52 4.19
N SER A 24 7.82 -28.66 4.87
CA SER A 24 8.92 -29.63 5.03
C SER A 24 8.43 -31.05 4.76
N CYS A 25 9.36 -31.97 4.46
CA CYS A 25 9.04 -33.39 4.37
C CYS A 25 9.28 -34.06 5.73
N THR A 26 8.33 -34.86 6.20
CA THR A 26 8.47 -35.71 7.38
C THR A 26 7.97 -37.11 7.05
N GLY A 27 8.92 -38.07 7.00
CA GLY A 27 8.66 -39.39 6.41
C GLY A 27 8.16 -39.25 4.97
N ASP A 28 7.03 -39.89 4.68
CA ASP A 28 6.39 -39.86 3.36
C ASP A 28 5.28 -38.79 3.25
N THR A 29 5.39 -37.69 3.99
CA THR A 29 4.38 -36.61 3.98
C THR A 29 5.00 -35.22 3.90
N ILE A 30 4.37 -34.34 3.13
CA ILE A 30 4.63 -32.90 3.21
C ILE A 30 3.76 -32.32 4.33
N ILE A 31 4.39 -31.68 5.30
CA ILE A 31 3.72 -30.99 6.39
C ILE A 31 4.01 -29.49 6.33
N GLN A 32 3.09 -28.70 6.86
CA GLN A 32 3.35 -27.29 7.14
C GLN A 32 4.10 -27.16 8.47
N ASP A 33 4.92 -26.12 8.59
CA ASP A 33 5.60 -25.75 9.83
C ASP A 33 4.57 -25.69 10.99
N PRO A 34 4.71 -26.53 12.04
CA PRO A 34 3.72 -26.65 13.10
C PRO A 34 3.66 -25.40 13.99
N ASP A 35 4.72 -24.60 14.03
CA ASP A 35 4.78 -23.36 14.80
C ASP A 35 4.20 -22.16 14.02
N LEU A 36 3.73 -22.39 12.79
CA LEU A 36 3.14 -21.34 11.97
C LEU A 36 1.76 -20.92 12.49
N GLY A 37 1.59 -19.62 12.72
CA GLY A 37 0.29 -19.02 12.95
C GLY A 37 0.20 -17.60 12.37
N TYR A 38 -0.84 -16.85 12.76
CA TYR A 38 -1.05 -15.50 12.28
C TYR A 38 -0.24 -14.48 13.10
N LEU A 39 0.46 -13.58 12.42
CA LEU A 39 1.26 -12.52 13.05
C LEU A 39 0.40 -11.33 13.51
N GLY A 40 -0.83 -11.24 13.02
CA GLY A 40 -1.76 -10.19 13.39
C GLY A 40 -3.18 -10.51 12.93
N ALA A 41 -4.14 -9.98 13.68
CA ALA A 41 -5.57 -10.09 13.40
C ALA A 41 -6.23 -8.74 13.67
N TYR A 42 -6.63 -8.02 12.63
CA TYR A 42 -7.10 -6.63 12.73
C TYR A 42 -8.42 -6.44 11.98
N PRO A 43 -9.40 -5.74 12.56
CA PRO A 43 -10.63 -5.43 11.84
C PRO A 43 -10.32 -4.49 10.67
N VAL A 44 -10.98 -4.72 9.55
CA VAL A 44 -10.89 -3.93 8.31
C VAL A 44 -12.26 -3.82 7.67
N SER A 45 -12.44 -2.76 6.86
CA SER A 45 -13.51 -2.75 5.87
C SER A 45 -13.12 -3.61 4.68
N ILE A 46 -14.09 -4.23 4.05
CA ILE A 46 -13.85 -5.11 2.91
C ILE A 46 -13.11 -4.40 1.78
N GLU A 47 -13.35 -3.10 1.57
CA GLU A 47 -12.70 -2.27 0.54
C GLU A 47 -11.26 -1.88 0.87
N THR A 48 -10.79 -2.15 2.09
CA THR A 48 -9.35 -2.11 2.45
C THR A 48 -8.62 -3.37 1.96
N ILE A 49 -9.39 -4.32 1.43
CA ILE A 49 -8.98 -5.39 0.52
C ILE A 49 -9.61 -4.98 -0.82
N PRO A 50 -8.96 -5.12 -1.98
CA PRO A 50 -9.50 -4.57 -3.24
C PRO A 50 -10.77 -5.31 -3.74
N LEU A 51 -11.86 -5.25 -2.96
CA LEU A 51 -13.16 -5.87 -3.16
C LEU A 51 -14.21 -4.77 -3.02
N LEU A 52 -14.78 -4.35 -4.14
CA LEU A 52 -15.71 -3.22 -4.20
C LEU A 52 -17.17 -3.66 -4.39
N HIS A 53 -17.37 -4.90 -4.82
CA HIS A 53 -18.66 -5.52 -5.14
C HIS A 53 -19.00 -6.68 -4.19
N TYR A 54 -18.33 -6.79 -3.05
CA TYR A 54 -18.60 -7.80 -2.03
C TYR A 54 -18.87 -7.15 -0.69
N TYR A 55 -20.08 -7.30 -0.15
CA TYR A 55 -20.54 -6.74 1.13
C TYR A 55 -20.07 -5.30 1.38
N PRO A 56 -20.47 -4.30 0.56
CA PRO A 56 -19.97 -2.93 0.69
C PRO A 56 -20.07 -2.38 2.13
N SER A 57 -19.06 -1.65 2.57
CA SER A 57 -18.83 -1.18 3.95
C SER A 57 -18.71 -2.28 5.01
N GLY A 58 -18.68 -3.55 4.61
CA GLY A 58 -18.66 -4.70 5.49
C GLY A 58 -17.38 -4.78 6.31
N LYS A 59 -17.51 -5.08 7.60
CA LYS A 59 -16.38 -5.24 8.52
C LYS A 59 -15.93 -6.71 8.58
N PHE A 60 -14.67 -6.96 8.31
CA PHE A 60 -14.02 -8.28 8.33
C PHE A 60 -12.82 -8.28 9.27
N LEU A 61 -12.42 -9.45 9.75
CA LEU A 61 -11.17 -9.60 10.48
C LEU A 61 -10.06 -10.06 9.53
N GLN A 62 -9.16 -9.14 9.21
CA GLN A 62 -7.98 -9.42 8.40
C GLN A 62 -6.93 -10.17 9.22
N VAL A 63 -6.33 -11.19 8.62
CA VAL A 63 -5.17 -11.91 9.13
C VAL A 63 -4.04 -11.98 8.12
N PHE A 64 -2.82 -12.17 8.61
CA PHE A 64 -1.64 -12.42 7.79
C PHE A 64 -0.61 -13.25 8.55
N SER A 65 0.24 -13.94 7.80
CA SER A 65 1.35 -14.76 8.30
C SER A 65 2.61 -14.50 7.45
N THR A 66 3.55 -15.44 7.42
CA THR A 66 4.79 -15.35 6.64
C THR A 66 4.75 -16.24 5.40
N GLY A 67 5.68 -15.96 4.47
CA GLY A 67 5.94 -16.80 3.30
C GLY A 67 5.17 -16.37 2.05
N CYS A 68 5.76 -16.66 0.89
CA CYS A 68 5.16 -16.49 -0.43
C CYS A 68 5.82 -17.45 -1.42
N ASN A 69 5.04 -17.98 -2.37
CA ASN A 69 5.57 -18.79 -3.47
C ASN A 69 6.15 -17.95 -4.62
N PHE A 70 5.92 -16.62 -4.63
CA PHE A 70 6.45 -15.66 -5.62
C PHE A 70 7.57 -14.80 -5.01
N GLN A 71 8.41 -14.20 -5.87
CA GLN A 71 9.55 -13.35 -5.52
C GLN A 71 9.49 -11.98 -6.22
N CYS A 72 8.34 -11.33 -6.20
CA CYS A 72 8.09 -10.06 -6.90
C CYS A 72 9.04 -8.93 -6.42
N SER A 73 9.67 -8.21 -7.36
CA SER A 73 10.66 -7.15 -7.08
C SER A 73 10.10 -5.94 -6.31
N GLY A 74 8.83 -5.57 -6.54
CA GLY A 74 8.16 -4.40 -5.93
C GLY A 74 7.09 -4.73 -4.88
N CYS A 75 7.08 -5.94 -4.30
CA CYS A 75 6.03 -6.32 -3.34
C CYS A 75 6.16 -5.56 -2.01
N VAL A 76 5.09 -4.86 -1.62
CA VAL A 76 5.00 -4.15 -0.32
C VAL A 76 5.06 -5.08 0.89
N ALA A 77 4.82 -6.38 0.71
CA ALA A 77 4.88 -7.39 1.76
C ALA A 77 6.11 -8.32 1.62
N ARG A 78 7.12 -7.94 0.82
CA ARG A 78 8.29 -8.78 0.55
C ARG A 78 9.01 -9.28 1.81
N LEU A 79 9.13 -8.44 2.83
CA LEU A 79 9.79 -8.80 4.08
C LEU A 79 8.98 -9.82 4.92
N LEU A 80 7.65 -9.80 4.84
CA LEU A 80 6.81 -10.87 5.43
C LEU A 80 6.86 -12.14 4.58
N ALA A 81 7.05 -11.99 3.26
CA ALA A 81 7.11 -13.07 2.30
C ALA A 81 8.45 -13.85 2.31
N SER A 82 9.52 -13.35 2.95
CA SER A 82 10.87 -13.94 2.87
C SER A 82 11.11 -15.19 3.73
N GLY A 83 10.03 -15.84 4.21
CA GLY A 83 10.00 -17.26 4.57
C GLY A 83 11.08 -17.75 5.53
N LYS A 84 10.96 -17.39 6.82
CA LYS A 84 11.54 -18.17 7.93
C LYS A 84 10.56 -18.21 9.09
N SER A 85 10.54 -19.34 9.80
CA SER A 85 9.94 -19.42 11.12
C SER A 85 10.70 -18.47 12.03
N LEU A 86 9.94 -17.62 12.68
CA LEU A 86 10.42 -16.66 13.64
C LEU A 86 9.80 -17.14 14.96
N ASP A 87 10.55 -17.19 16.05
CA ASP A 87 10.04 -17.51 17.40
C ASP A 87 9.11 -16.37 17.88
N LEU A 88 7.95 -16.23 17.23
CA LEU A 88 7.02 -15.13 17.42
C LEU A 88 5.78 -15.61 18.13
N PRO A 89 5.18 -14.75 18.97
CA PRO A 89 3.80 -14.94 19.37
C PRO A 89 2.92 -14.97 18.13
N VAL A 90 2.21 -16.07 17.94
CA VAL A 90 1.26 -16.27 16.84
C VAL A 90 -0.16 -16.39 17.38
N VAL A 91 -1.13 -15.99 16.57
CA VAL A 91 -2.56 -16.14 16.83
C VAL A 91 -3.06 -17.39 16.12
N THR A 92 -3.79 -18.25 16.84
CA THR A 92 -4.37 -19.49 16.28
C THR A 92 -5.66 -19.21 15.50
N PRO A 93 -6.09 -20.11 14.60
CA PRO A 93 -7.38 -20.01 13.93
C PRO A 93 -8.57 -19.82 14.90
N SER A 94 -8.59 -20.56 16.02
CA SER A 94 -9.66 -20.44 17.03
C SER A 94 -9.72 -19.05 17.66
N GLN A 95 -8.57 -18.49 18.03
CA GLN A 95 -8.46 -17.13 18.58
C GLN A 95 -8.88 -16.07 17.56
N VAL A 96 -8.56 -16.26 16.28
CA VAL A 96 -9.01 -15.38 15.20
C VAL A 96 -10.53 -15.39 15.09
N VAL A 97 -11.15 -16.58 15.07
CA VAL A 97 -12.61 -16.73 14.97
C VAL A 97 -13.31 -16.13 16.17
N GLU A 98 -12.84 -16.41 17.39
CA GLU A 98 -13.37 -15.80 18.62
C GLU A 98 -13.30 -14.27 18.55
N LYS A 99 -12.16 -13.71 18.15
CA LYS A 99 -11.98 -12.27 17.98
C LYS A 99 -12.93 -11.69 16.92
N ALA A 100 -13.13 -12.38 15.81
CA ALA A 100 -14.02 -11.93 14.74
C ALA A 100 -15.47 -11.82 15.23
N VAL A 101 -15.95 -12.83 15.97
CA VAL A 101 -17.28 -12.82 16.59
C VAL A 101 -17.38 -11.73 17.65
N GLN A 102 -16.41 -11.63 18.57
CA GLN A 102 -16.41 -10.61 19.63
C GLN A 102 -16.44 -9.18 19.08
N GLN A 103 -15.78 -8.96 17.94
CA GLN A 103 -15.75 -7.66 17.29
C GLN A 103 -16.91 -7.44 16.30
N GLY A 104 -17.85 -8.37 16.15
CA GLY A 104 -18.98 -8.22 15.22
C GLY A 104 -18.54 -8.12 13.75
N CYS A 105 -17.52 -8.87 13.35
CA CYS A 105 -17.12 -8.97 11.95
C CYS A 105 -18.06 -9.92 11.19
N LEU A 106 -18.31 -9.62 9.91
CA LEU A 106 -19.07 -10.49 8.99
C LEU A 106 -18.28 -11.75 8.61
N GLY A 107 -16.96 -11.69 8.69
CA GLY A 107 -16.09 -12.74 8.22
C GLY A 107 -14.63 -12.54 8.56
N VAL A 108 -13.81 -13.50 8.12
CA VAL A 108 -12.36 -13.48 8.20
C VAL A 108 -11.74 -13.43 6.81
N VAL A 109 -10.56 -12.84 6.69
CA VAL A 109 -9.89 -12.69 5.40
C VAL A 109 -8.38 -12.73 5.51
N SER A 110 -7.75 -13.60 4.71
CA SER A 110 -6.29 -13.72 4.65
C SER A 110 -5.72 -12.78 3.56
N THR A 111 -4.77 -11.91 3.91
CA THR A 111 -4.13 -10.97 2.96
C THR A 111 -2.72 -10.59 3.43
N LEU A 112 -2.05 -9.66 2.74
CA LEU A 112 -0.64 -9.26 2.88
C LEU A 112 0.37 -10.33 2.43
N ASN A 113 0.25 -11.57 2.88
CA ASN A 113 1.05 -12.69 2.42
C ASN A 113 0.23 -13.64 1.52
N GLU A 114 0.84 -14.72 1.02
CA GLU A 114 0.19 -15.63 0.08
C GLU A 114 -0.49 -16.82 0.79
N PRO A 115 -1.81 -17.00 0.67
CA PRO A 115 -2.52 -18.15 1.25
C PRO A 115 -1.98 -19.53 0.82
N ALA A 116 -1.42 -19.65 -0.39
CA ALA A 116 -0.76 -20.89 -0.81
C ALA A 116 0.52 -21.22 -0.03
N ALA A 117 1.14 -20.24 0.64
CA ALA A 117 2.29 -20.47 1.50
C ALA A 117 1.90 -20.98 2.90
N ASN A 118 0.63 -20.89 3.28
CA ASN A 118 0.11 -21.30 4.57
C ASN A 118 -1.25 -22.01 4.45
N TYR A 119 -1.43 -22.79 3.38
CA TYR A 119 -2.69 -23.40 2.97
C TYR A 119 -3.40 -24.16 4.09
N TYR A 120 -2.71 -24.99 4.87
CA TYR A 120 -3.36 -25.80 5.90
C TYR A 120 -3.81 -24.95 7.09
N LEU A 121 -3.04 -23.92 7.46
CA LEU A 121 -3.44 -22.94 8.49
C LEU A 121 -4.65 -22.12 8.02
N PHE A 122 -4.67 -21.73 6.74
CA PHE A 122 -5.79 -20.98 6.18
C PHE A 122 -7.04 -21.85 6.04
N LYS A 123 -6.91 -23.09 5.58
CA LYS A 123 -8.01 -24.06 5.49
C LYS A 123 -8.66 -24.29 6.86
N ASP A 124 -7.87 -24.48 7.90
CA ASP A 124 -8.36 -24.63 9.28
C ASP A 124 -9.15 -23.39 9.74
N LEU A 125 -8.62 -22.19 9.49
CA LEU A 125 -9.33 -20.94 9.77
C LEU A 125 -10.68 -20.85 9.04
N VAL A 126 -10.71 -21.18 7.75
CA VAL A 126 -11.95 -21.13 6.94
C VAL A 126 -13.01 -22.09 7.50
N VAL A 127 -12.61 -23.31 7.85
CA VAL A 127 -13.53 -24.31 8.44
C VAL A 127 -14.11 -23.79 9.75
N GLN A 128 -13.26 -23.36 10.69
CA GLN A 128 -13.70 -22.85 11.99
C GLN A 128 -14.55 -21.58 11.87
N ALA A 129 -14.24 -20.69 10.93
CA ALA A 129 -15.04 -19.49 10.67
C ALA A 129 -16.46 -19.86 10.20
N LYS A 130 -16.57 -20.81 9.25
CA LYS A 130 -17.87 -21.28 8.74
C LYS A 130 -18.71 -21.96 9.80
N GLU A 131 -18.10 -22.72 10.72
CA GLU A 131 -18.81 -23.31 11.87
C GLU A 131 -19.45 -22.25 12.78
N LYS A 132 -18.95 -21.01 12.76
CA LYS A 132 -19.53 -19.86 13.48
C LYS A 132 -20.41 -18.96 12.61
N GLY A 133 -20.71 -19.38 11.37
CA GLY A 133 -21.51 -18.58 10.43
C GLY A 133 -20.80 -17.35 9.87
N LEU A 134 -19.47 -17.29 9.99
CA LEU A 134 -18.65 -16.22 9.42
C LEU A 134 -18.34 -16.52 7.95
N LEU A 135 -18.30 -15.46 7.14
CA LEU A 135 -17.76 -15.53 5.77
C LEU A 135 -16.24 -15.71 5.80
N ALA A 136 -15.67 -16.31 4.77
CA ALA A 136 -14.23 -16.51 4.68
C ALA A 136 -13.70 -16.33 3.25
N GLY A 137 -12.57 -15.64 3.12
CA GLY A 137 -11.95 -15.40 1.81
C GLY A 137 -10.49 -14.98 1.90
N CYS A 138 -9.87 -14.66 0.77
CA CYS A 138 -8.48 -14.21 0.75
C CYS A 138 -8.12 -13.32 -0.44
N SER A 139 -6.97 -12.65 -0.31
CA SER A 139 -6.23 -12.06 -1.43
C SER A 139 -5.07 -12.99 -1.79
N THR A 140 -4.94 -13.39 -3.05
CA THR A 140 -3.96 -14.41 -3.49
C THR A 140 -3.44 -14.14 -4.91
N ASN A 141 -2.27 -14.65 -5.24
CA ASN A 141 -1.82 -14.77 -6.64
C ASN A 141 -2.50 -15.92 -7.41
N CYS A 142 -3.31 -16.73 -6.72
CA CYS A 142 -4.10 -17.84 -7.26
C CYS A 142 -3.26 -18.91 -7.98
N TYR A 143 -1.99 -19.09 -7.61
CA TYR A 143 -1.08 -20.06 -8.23
C TYR A 143 -1.16 -21.48 -7.62
N PHE A 144 -2.35 -21.88 -7.17
CA PHE A 144 -2.64 -23.19 -6.60
C PHE A 144 -2.61 -24.30 -7.65
N THR A 145 -2.31 -25.53 -7.23
CA THR A 145 -2.60 -26.71 -8.05
C THR A 145 -4.12 -26.87 -8.22
N GLY A 146 -4.55 -27.59 -9.25
CA GLY A 146 -5.98 -27.83 -9.48
C GLY A 146 -6.64 -28.53 -8.29
N GLU A 147 -5.94 -29.50 -7.68
CA GLU A 147 -6.44 -30.27 -6.54
C GLU A 147 -6.61 -29.39 -5.29
N THR A 148 -5.61 -28.59 -4.96
CA THR A 148 -5.68 -27.67 -3.81
C THR A 148 -6.73 -26.58 -4.02
N LEU A 149 -6.85 -26.05 -5.24
CA LEU A 149 -7.87 -25.06 -5.58
C LEU A 149 -9.28 -25.64 -5.43
N GLU A 150 -9.51 -26.86 -5.91
CA GLU A 150 -10.81 -27.53 -5.86
C GLU A 150 -11.30 -27.75 -4.42
N GLU A 151 -10.39 -28.10 -3.50
CA GLU A 151 -10.70 -28.18 -2.07
C GLU A 151 -10.99 -26.80 -1.48
N LEU A 152 -10.12 -25.82 -1.75
CA LEU A 152 -10.23 -24.48 -1.18
C LEU A 152 -11.49 -23.75 -1.67
N GLY A 153 -11.78 -23.82 -2.96
CA GLY A 153 -12.90 -23.15 -3.60
C GLY A 153 -14.27 -23.62 -3.11
N LYS A 154 -14.37 -24.82 -2.53
CA LYS A 154 -15.61 -25.32 -1.87
C LYS A 154 -15.82 -24.68 -0.50
N LEU A 155 -14.77 -24.11 0.07
CA LEU A 155 -14.75 -23.60 1.43
C LEU A 155 -14.80 -22.08 1.48
N VAL A 156 -14.19 -21.35 0.56
CA VAL A 156 -14.20 -19.89 0.57
C VAL A 156 -15.46 -19.31 -0.07
N ASP A 157 -15.83 -18.10 0.33
CA ASP A 157 -16.97 -17.35 -0.22
C ASP A 157 -16.52 -16.30 -1.25
N PHE A 158 -15.29 -15.79 -1.12
CA PHE A 158 -14.74 -14.77 -2.02
C PHE A 158 -13.20 -14.84 -2.14
N MET A 159 -12.68 -14.33 -3.25
CA MET A 159 -11.25 -14.10 -3.46
C MET A 159 -10.97 -12.79 -4.22
N ASN A 160 -9.96 -12.04 -3.79
CA ASN A 160 -9.27 -11.10 -4.68
C ASN A 160 -8.06 -11.78 -5.30
N ILE A 161 -7.94 -11.72 -6.63
CA ILE A 161 -6.87 -12.39 -7.37
C ILE A 161 -5.91 -11.35 -7.96
N GLY A 162 -4.69 -11.31 -7.45
CA GLY A 162 -3.65 -10.35 -7.83
C GLY A 162 -2.81 -10.79 -9.03
N ILE A 163 -3.34 -10.56 -10.24
CA ILE A 163 -2.75 -10.85 -11.55
C ILE A 163 -1.51 -9.97 -11.80
N LYS A 164 -0.44 -10.59 -12.33
CA LYS A 164 0.83 -9.89 -12.62
C LYS A 164 0.98 -9.41 -14.06
N GLY A 165 0.12 -9.91 -14.94
CA GLY A 165 0.12 -9.70 -16.39
C GLY A 165 -0.57 -10.88 -17.08
N TYR A 166 -0.64 -10.87 -18.40
CA TYR A 166 -1.13 -12.01 -19.18
C TYR A 166 0.02 -12.91 -19.65
N SER A 167 1.17 -12.33 -19.93
CA SER A 167 2.34 -13.01 -20.47
C SER A 167 3.12 -13.80 -19.41
N ASP A 168 3.75 -14.89 -19.84
CA ASP A 168 4.69 -15.65 -18.99
C ASP A 168 5.86 -14.78 -18.53
N LYS A 169 6.28 -13.77 -19.31
CA LYS A 169 7.33 -12.81 -18.92
C LYS A 169 7.03 -12.12 -17.59
N SER A 170 5.78 -11.67 -17.40
CA SER A 170 5.35 -11.02 -16.16
C SER A 170 5.42 -11.94 -14.94
N TYR A 171 5.21 -13.24 -15.14
CA TYR A 171 5.31 -14.26 -14.09
C TYR A 171 6.75 -14.72 -13.84
N ILE A 172 7.58 -14.82 -14.89
CA ILE A 172 9.02 -15.09 -14.78
C ILE A 172 9.71 -14.00 -13.96
N ASN A 173 9.31 -12.74 -14.13
CA ASN A 173 9.77 -11.62 -13.29
C ASN A 173 9.36 -11.76 -11.81
N CYS A 174 8.32 -12.55 -11.52
CA CYS A 174 7.90 -12.92 -10.17
C CYS A 174 8.50 -14.26 -9.71
N GLY A 175 9.38 -14.87 -10.50
CA GLY A 175 10.08 -16.12 -10.19
C GLY A 175 9.27 -17.39 -10.42
N VAL A 176 8.19 -17.36 -11.22
CA VAL A 176 7.40 -18.55 -11.61
C VAL A 176 7.25 -18.64 -13.12
N PRO A 177 7.06 -19.84 -13.71
CA PRO A 177 7.30 -20.02 -15.14
C PRO A 177 6.18 -19.54 -16.06
N SER A 178 4.93 -19.46 -15.59
CA SER A 178 3.80 -19.18 -16.49
C SER A 178 2.66 -18.42 -15.83
N SER A 179 1.86 -17.71 -16.63
CA SER A 179 0.60 -17.10 -16.22
C SER A 179 -0.60 -18.06 -16.26
N ALA A 180 -0.51 -19.13 -17.07
CA ALA A 180 -1.64 -19.98 -17.42
C ALA A 180 -2.40 -20.57 -16.20
N PRO A 181 -1.72 -21.00 -15.11
CA PRO A 181 -2.43 -21.51 -13.94
C PRO A 181 -3.38 -20.51 -13.30
N VAL A 182 -3.06 -19.21 -13.32
CA VAL A 182 -3.90 -18.17 -12.71
C VAL A 182 -5.23 -18.06 -13.43
N PHE A 183 -5.22 -17.96 -14.76
CA PHE A 183 -6.46 -17.83 -15.54
C PHE A 183 -7.30 -19.10 -15.51
N ARG A 184 -6.66 -20.28 -15.55
CA ARG A 184 -7.34 -21.57 -15.34
C ARG A 184 -8.05 -21.59 -13.99
N ASN A 185 -7.37 -21.15 -12.93
CA ASN A 185 -7.91 -21.16 -11.58
C ASN A 185 -9.02 -20.11 -11.39
N ILE A 186 -8.91 -18.93 -11.99
CA ILE A 186 -10.00 -17.91 -12.00
C ILE A 186 -11.25 -18.51 -12.62
N SER A 187 -11.15 -19.14 -13.80
CA SER A 187 -12.28 -19.79 -14.47
C SER A 187 -12.91 -20.85 -13.59
N ARG A 188 -12.09 -21.70 -12.95
CA ARG A 188 -12.59 -22.78 -12.09
C ARG A 188 -13.32 -22.25 -10.86
N LEU A 189 -12.76 -21.23 -10.20
CA LEU A 189 -13.39 -20.60 -9.04
C LEU A 189 -14.73 -19.93 -9.41
N PHE A 190 -14.80 -19.34 -10.61
CA PHE A 190 -16.02 -18.72 -11.13
C PHE A 190 -17.12 -19.78 -11.33
N ASP A 191 -16.78 -20.92 -11.96
CA ASP A 191 -17.68 -22.06 -12.13
C ASP A 191 -18.17 -22.65 -10.79
N MET A 192 -17.34 -22.56 -9.75
CA MET A 192 -17.68 -23.00 -8.39
C MET A 192 -18.56 -22.01 -7.63
N GLY A 193 -18.82 -20.82 -8.19
CA GLY A 193 -19.67 -19.79 -7.58
C GLY A 193 -18.97 -18.94 -6.50
N VAL A 194 -17.65 -18.97 -6.43
CA VAL A 194 -16.86 -18.08 -5.55
C VAL A 194 -16.95 -16.65 -6.08
N HIS A 195 -17.18 -15.66 -5.23
CA HIS A 195 -17.12 -14.26 -5.65
C HIS A 195 -15.67 -13.86 -5.97
N ILE A 196 -15.41 -13.43 -7.20
CA ILE A 196 -14.06 -13.07 -7.64
C ILE A 196 -14.03 -11.60 -8.01
N GLU A 197 -13.04 -10.90 -7.49
CA GLU A 197 -12.54 -9.65 -8.06
C GLU A 197 -11.06 -9.79 -8.36
N THR A 198 -10.56 -9.05 -9.33
CA THR A 198 -9.18 -9.19 -9.81
C THR A 198 -8.45 -7.89 -9.72
N SER A 199 -7.23 -7.91 -9.20
CA SER A 199 -6.32 -6.79 -9.29
C SER A 199 -5.23 -7.09 -10.31
N VAL A 200 -4.85 -6.11 -11.13
CA VAL A 200 -3.79 -6.25 -12.14
C VAL A 200 -2.76 -5.16 -11.98
N VAL A 201 -1.48 -5.54 -11.98
CA VAL A 201 -0.37 -4.59 -11.87
C VAL A 201 -0.11 -3.94 -13.24
N TYR A 202 -0.22 -2.62 -13.30
CA TYR A 202 0.15 -1.82 -14.47
C TYR A 202 1.55 -1.24 -14.29
N LEU A 203 2.48 -1.67 -15.14
CA LEU A 203 3.85 -1.18 -15.25
C LEU A 203 3.94 -0.32 -16.51
N ARG A 204 4.66 0.80 -16.49
CA ARG A 204 4.88 1.54 -17.74
C ARG A 204 5.48 0.61 -18.81
N GLY A 205 4.88 0.58 -19.99
CA GLY A 205 5.32 -0.26 -21.12
C GLY A 205 4.75 -1.69 -21.13
N ASN A 206 3.82 -2.04 -20.23
CA ASN A 206 3.10 -3.33 -20.27
C ASN A 206 1.59 -3.19 -20.57
N GLU A 207 1.17 -2.10 -21.21
CA GLU A 207 -0.23 -1.79 -21.52
C GLU A 207 -0.94 -2.94 -22.23
N ASP A 208 -0.33 -3.46 -23.31
CA ASP A 208 -0.86 -4.61 -24.07
C ASP A 208 -1.03 -5.86 -23.19
N ASP A 209 -0.12 -6.08 -22.23
CA ASP A 209 -0.17 -7.20 -21.31
C ASP A 209 -1.39 -7.09 -20.39
N VAL A 210 -1.68 -5.89 -19.88
CA VAL A 210 -2.86 -5.61 -19.04
C VAL A 210 -4.15 -5.66 -19.85
N ILE A 211 -4.17 -5.16 -21.08
CA ILE A 211 -5.32 -5.28 -22.00
C ILE A 211 -5.65 -6.75 -22.27
N ASN A 212 -4.64 -7.60 -22.46
CA ASN A 212 -4.86 -9.04 -22.63
C ASN A 212 -5.39 -9.72 -21.36
N VAL A 213 -5.07 -9.22 -20.16
CA VAL A 213 -5.74 -9.66 -18.92
C VAL A 213 -7.24 -9.38 -19.01
N ALA A 214 -7.65 -8.16 -19.37
CA ALA A 214 -9.07 -7.81 -19.47
C ALA A 214 -9.80 -8.66 -20.53
N LYS A 215 -9.17 -8.92 -21.69
CA LYS A 215 -9.73 -9.83 -22.71
C LYS A 215 -9.88 -11.26 -22.19
N ALA A 216 -8.88 -11.77 -21.48
CA ALA A 216 -8.93 -13.12 -20.90
C ALA A 216 -10.03 -13.23 -19.83
N LEU A 217 -10.21 -12.21 -19.00
CA LEU A 217 -11.30 -12.15 -18.02
C LEU A 217 -12.67 -12.02 -18.68
N SER A 218 -12.79 -11.22 -19.74
CA SER A 218 -14.02 -11.10 -20.53
C SER A 218 -14.51 -12.44 -21.10
N ASN A 219 -13.58 -13.34 -21.45
CA ASN A 219 -13.93 -14.69 -21.91
C ASN A 219 -14.51 -15.57 -20.79
N ILE A 220 -14.25 -15.26 -19.52
CA ILE A 220 -14.85 -15.92 -18.36
C ILE A 220 -16.16 -15.22 -18.03
N SER A 221 -16.10 -13.92 -17.73
CA SER A 221 -17.26 -13.03 -17.66
C SER A 221 -16.82 -11.56 -17.68
N PRO A 222 -17.45 -10.69 -18.50
CA PRO A 222 -17.17 -9.25 -18.50
C PRO A 222 -17.54 -8.57 -17.18
N THR A 223 -18.33 -9.24 -16.34
CA THR A 223 -18.79 -8.69 -15.06
C THR A 223 -17.77 -8.81 -13.92
N ILE A 224 -16.65 -9.53 -14.13
CA ILE A 224 -15.60 -9.68 -13.11
C ILE A 224 -14.90 -8.32 -12.94
N PRO A 225 -14.93 -7.72 -11.74
CA PRO A 225 -14.27 -6.44 -11.48
C PRO A 225 -12.75 -6.52 -11.66
N VAL A 226 -12.18 -5.48 -12.28
CA VAL A 226 -10.74 -5.31 -12.50
C VAL A 226 -10.25 -4.05 -11.79
N GLN A 227 -9.47 -4.23 -10.73
CA GLN A 227 -8.72 -3.16 -10.08
C GLN A 227 -7.35 -3.00 -10.73
N VAL A 228 -7.16 -1.91 -11.49
CA VAL A 228 -5.86 -1.50 -11.99
C VAL A 228 -5.04 -0.93 -10.84
N MET A 229 -3.89 -1.53 -10.61
CA MET A 229 -2.92 -1.17 -9.60
C MET A 229 -1.68 -0.62 -10.29
N ARG A 230 -1.45 0.70 -10.25
CA ARG A 230 -0.19 1.27 -10.72
C ARG A 230 0.98 0.62 -9.99
N PHE A 231 2.01 0.24 -10.72
CA PHE A 231 3.23 -0.25 -10.12
C PHE A 231 3.91 0.88 -9.36
N ILE A 232 4.02 0.72 -8.04
CA ILE A 232 4.72 1.68 -7.19
C ILE A 232 6.12 1.11 -6.87
N PRO A 233 7.21 1.75 -7.32
CA PRO A 233 8.54 1.18 -7.29
C PRO A 233 9.14 1.24 -5.88
N PHE A 234 9.02 0.12 -5.15
CA PHE A 234 9.66 -0.11 -3.85
C PHE A 234 10.93 -0.95 -3.98
N GLY A 235 11.73 -0.97 -2.90
CA GLY A 235 12.97 -1.75 -2.87
C GLY A 235 13.96 -1.23 -3.90
N ASP A 236 14.45 -2.09 -4.77
CA ASP A 236 15.41 -1.74 -5.82
C ASP A 236 14.74 -1.47 -7.19
N ALA A 237 13.41 -1.37 -7.23
CA ALA A 237 12.72 -1.11 -8.48
C ALA A 237 13.00 0.32 -9.01
N PRO A 238 13.32 0.47 -10.32
CA PRO A 238 13.53 1.78 -10.93
C PRO A 238 12.25 2.63 -10.95
N ILE A 239 12.39 3.94 -10.82
CA ILE A 239 11.27 4.90 -10.80
C ILE A 239 10.57 4.99 -12.16
N GLU A 240 11.31 4.75 -13.24
CA GLU A 240 10.86 4.86 -14.63
C GLU A 240 9.77 3.85 -14.99
N LEU A 241 9.62 2.80 -14.17
CA LEU A 241 8.58 1.78 -14.31
C LEU A 241 7.23 2.20 -13.72
N GLU A 242 7.17 3.28 -12.93
CA GLU A 242 5.92 3.81 -12.39
C GLU A 242 5.12 4.51 -13.49
N PRO A 243 3.90 4.04 -13.81
CA PRO A 243 3.00 4.82 -14.66
C PRO A 243 2.45 6.03 -13.90
N SER A 244 2.24 7.16 -14.59
CA SER A 244 1.53 8.32 -14.05
C SER A 244 0.08 7.97 -13.75
N ILE A 245 -0.59 8.83 -12.97
CA ILE A 245 -2.03 8.67 -12.74
C ILE A 245 -2.79 8.83 -14.07
N GLY A 246 -2.42 9.80 -14.92
CA GLY A 246 -3.06 10.01 -16.23
C GLY A 246 -2.85 8.83 -17.20
N GLU A 247 -1.65 8.25 -17.26
CA GLU A 247 -1.37 7.02 -18.04
C GLU A 247 -2.32 5.88 -17.61
N ALA A 248 -2.52 5.71 -16.30
CA ALA A 248 -3.38 4.67 -15.77
C ALA A 248 -4.88 4.94 -15.97
N GLU A 249 -5.32 6.21 -15.92
CA GLU A 249 -6.70 6.60 -16.26
C GLU A 249 -7.03 6.29 -17.72
N ASN A 250 -6.10 6.56 -18.63
CA ASN A 250 -6.23 6.21 -20.05
C ASN A 250 -6.29 4.69 -20.26
N LEU A 251 -5.44 3.93 -19.56
CA LEU A 251 -5.49 2.46 -19.61
C LEU A 251 -6.85 1.96 -19.10
N CYS A 252 -7.35 2.49 -17.97
CA CYS A 252 -8.66 2.12 -17.45
C CYS A 252 -9.79 2.33 -18.47
N ALA A 253 -9.75 3.42 -19.24
CA ALA A 253 -10.71 3.65 -20.32
C ALA A 253 -10.64 2.54 -21.39
N ALA A 254 -9.43 2.15 -21.81
CA ALA A 254 -9.24 1.06 -22.78
C ALA A 254 -9.71 -0.30 -22.25
N LEU A 255 -9.49 -0.62 -20.97
CA LEU A 255 -9.95 -1.89 -20.38
C LEU A 255 -11.49 -2.00 -20.35
N ARG A 256 -12.21 -0.87 -20.23
CA ARG A 256 -13.69 -0.82 -20.22
C ARG A 256 -14.31 -1.24 -21.55
N GLU A 257 -13.52 -1.34 -22.63
CA GLU A 257 -13.97 -1.92 -23.90
C GLU A 257 -14.10 -3.46 -23.84
N HIS A 258 -13.59 -4.10 -22.78
CA HIS A 258 -13.58 -5.55 -22.62
C HIS A 258 -14.32 -6.03 -21.37
N VAL A 259 -14.28 -5.26 -20.28
CA VAL A 259 -14.91 -5.63 -19.00
C VAL A 259 -15.73 -4.45 -18.44
N ASP A 260 -16.82 -4.76 -17.76
CA ASP A 260 -17.82 -3.76 -17.35
C ASP A 260 -17.34 -2.85 -16.22
N TYR A 261 -16.48 -3.38 -15.34
CA TYR A 261 -16.09 -2.72 -14.09
C TYR A 261 -14.58 -2.63 -13.96
N VAL A 262 -14.04 -1.43 -14.23
CA VAL A 262 -12.61 -1.13 -14.13
C VAL A 262 -12.38 0.01 -13.15
N TYR A 263 -11.51 -0.24 -12.18
CA TYR A 263 -11.18 0.69 -11.10
C TYR A 263 -9.70 1.06 -11.10
N LEU A 264 -9.38 2.35 -11.08
CA LEU A 264 -8.03 2.80 -10.78
C LEU A 264 -7.86 2.90 -9.27
N PHE A 265 -7.41 1.81 -8.65
CA PHE A 265 -7.63 1.60 -7.21
C PHE A 265 -6.62 2.32 -6.32
N ASN A 266 -5.37 2.46 -6.78
CA ASN A 266 -4.28 3.00 -5.97
C ASN A 266 -3.84 4.42 -6.36
N SER A 267 -4.76 5.22 -6.93
CA SER A 267 -4.48 6.61 -7.33
C SER A 267 -5.43 7.59 -6.64
N PRO A 268 -4.90 8.58 -5.90
CA PRO A 268 -5.72 9.56 -5.19
C PRO A 268 -6.41 10.54 -6.14
N GLY A 269 -7.67 10.86 -5.85
CA GLY A 269 -8.45 11.89 -6.55
C GLY A 269 -8.81 11.58 -7.99
N THR A 270 -8.78 10.30 -8.40
CA THR A 270 -9.27 9.84 -9.71
C THR A 270 -10.77 9.51 -9.64
N GLU A 271 -11.52 9.86 -10.67
CA GLU A 271 -12.91 9.44 -10.82
C GLU A 271 -13.05 7.97 -11.18
N SER A 272 -11.98 7.33 -11.69
CA SER A 272 -11.97 5.90 -12.02
C SER A 272 -12.02 4.99 -10.79
N LEU A 273 -12.12 5.52 -9.56
CA LEU A 273 -12.40 4.74 -8.35
C LEU A 273 -13.91 4.55 -8.11
N ASN A 274 -14.75 5.37 -8.75
CA ASN A 274 -16.20 5.32 -8.61
C ASN A 274 -16.81 4.15 -9.39
N THR A 275 -17.99 3.70 -8.97
CA THR A 275 -18.79 2.75 -9.75
C THR A 275 -19.76 3.51 -10.63
N TYR A 276 -19.67 3.29 -11.95
CA TYR A 276 -20.61 3.79 -12.94
C TYR A 276 -21.44 2.66 -13.53
N CYS A 277 -22.63 2.98 -14.02
CA CYS A 277 -23.44 2.03 -14.79
C CYS A 277 -22.78 1.78 -16.15
N PRO A 278 -22.49 0.53 -16.53
CA PRO A 278 -21.84 0.24 -17.82
C PRO A 278 -22.76 0.51 -19.02
N GLU A 279 -24.08 0.61 -18.82
CA GLU A 279 -25.03 0.84 -19.92
C GLU A 279 -25.29 2.33 -20.21
N CYS A 280 -25.45 3.15 -19.16
CA CYS A 280 -25.84 4.55 -19.33
C CYS A 280 -24.82 5.56 -18.77
N GLY A 281 -23.72 5.10 -18.17
CA GLY A 281 -22.67 5.96 -17.61
C GLY A 281 -23.03 6.68 -16.31
N SER A 282 -24.24 6.48 -15.77
CA SER A 282 -24.65 7.13 -14.51
C SER A 282 -23.75 6.72 -13.34
N LEU A 283 -23.36 7.68 -12.51
CA LEU A 283 -22.66 7.42 -11.24
C LEU A 283 -23.59 6.69 -10.26
N LEU A 284 -23.16 5.51 -9.79
CA LEU A 284 -23.93 4.68 -8.86
C LEU A 284 -23.38 4.72 -7.44
N ALA A 285 -22.05 4.77 -7.30
CA ALA A 285 -21.43 4.86 -6.00
C ALA A 285 -20.10 5.60 -6.07
N GLU A 286 -20.04 6.72 -5.34
CA GLU A 286 -18.87 7.57 -5.21
C GLU A 286 -17.95 7.04 -4.09
N ARG A 287 -16.65 7.01 -4.36
CA ARG A 287 -15.62 6.49 -3.46
C ARG A 287 -14.49 7.49 -3.29
N GLU A 288 -13.83 7.34 -2.16
CA GLU A 288 -12.64 8.07 -1.84
C GLU A 288 -11.47 7.12 -1.65
N PHE A 289 -10.30 7.58 -2.09
CA PHE A 289 -9.06 6.86 -1.90
C PHE A 289 -8.74 6.74 -0.42
N TYR A 290 -8.58 5.51 0.06
CA TYR A 290 -8.34 5.20 1.48
C TYR A 290 -6.93 4.62 1.72
N GLY A 291 -5.97 5.01 0.87
CA GLY A 291 -4.60 4.50 0.80
C GLY A 291 -4.38 3.58 -0.41
N PRO A 292 -3.11 3.20 -0.71
CA PRO A 292 -2.76 2.50 -1.96
C PRO A 292 -3.44 1.15 -2.18
N MET A 293 -4.08 0.59 -1.16
CA MET A 293 -4.79 -0.69 -1.20
C MET A 293 -6.17 -0.57 -0.54
N GLY A 294 -6.74 0.63 -0.47
CA GLY A 294 -8.02 0.84 0.19
C GLY A 294 -8.86 1.93 -0.46
N SER A 295 -10.17 1.76 -0.39
CA SER A 295 -11.14 2.82 -0.73
C SER A 295 -12.28 2.83 0.28
N LYS A 296 -13.06 3.91 0.30
CA LYS A 296 -14.28 4.01 1.10
C LYS A 296 -15.42 4.60 0.29
N PRO A 297 -16.63 4.04 0.36
CA PRO A 297 -17.79 4.71 -0.20
C PRO A 297 -18.08 5.99 0.58
N LEU A 298 -18.37 7.10 -0.12
CA LEU A 298 -18.73 8.37 0.52
C LEU A 298 -20.15 8.37 1.09
N LYS A 299 -21.02 7.55 0.51
CA LYS A 299 -22.41 7.34 0.94
C LYS A 299 -22.73 5.85 0.88
N SER A 300 -23.67 5.41 1.72
CA SER A 300 -24.09 4.01 1.71
C SER A 300 -24.70 3.64 0.35
N TRP A 301 -24.12 2.64 -0.31
CA TRP A 301 -24.58 2.15 -1.60
C TRP A 301 -25.62 1.04 -1.40
N ILE A 302 -26.88 1.42 -1.21
CA ILE A 302 -27.94 0.49 -0.79
C ILE A 302 -28.77 -0.07 -1.96
N ASN A 303 -28.68 0.52 -3.15
CA ASN A 303 -29.39 0.07 -4.34
C ASN A 303 -28.38 -0.20 -5.47
N TYR A 304 -28.32 -1.46 -5.89
CA TYR A 304 -27.41 -1.92 -6.94
C TYR A 304 -28.06 -1.91 -8.33
N THR A 305 -29.28 -1.39 -8.45
CA THR A 305 -29.97 -1.25 -9.74
C THR A 305 -29.92 0.21 -10.17
N CYS A 306 -29.36 0.45 -11.36
CA CYS A 306 -29.35 1.76 -12.00
C CYS A 306 -30.77 2.18 -12.41
N THR A 307 -30.99 3.48 -12.55
CA THR A 307 -32.25 4.05 -13.05
C THR A 307 -32.58 3.61 -14.48
N CYS A 308 -31.59 3.18 -15.28
CA CYS A 308 -31.82 2.58 -16.60
C CYS A 308 -32.27 1.11 -16.56
N GLY A 309 -32.32 0.49 -15.38
CA GLY A 309 -32.72 -0.91 -15.18
C GLY A 309 -31.56 -1.90 -15.06
N LYS A 310 -30.32 -1.49 -15.37
CA LYS A 310 -29.13 -2.34 -15.21
C LYS A 310 -28.89 -2.69 -13.74
N ASN A 311 -28.85 -3.98 -13.43
CA ASN A 311 -28.40 -4.47 -12.14
C ASN A 311 -26.88 -4.65 -12.14
N ILE A 312 -26.21 -4.13 -11.11
CA ILE A 312 -24.77 -4.25 -10.90
C ILE A 312 -24.50 -5.50 -10.05
N PRO A 313 -23.53 -6.35 -10.43
CA PRO A 313 -23.24 -7.61 -9.75
C PRO A 313 -22.50 -7.34 -8.42
N VAL A 314 -23.28 -6.96 -7.41
CA VAL A 314 -22.82 -6.80 -6.02
C VAL A 314 -23.34 -7.95 -5.20
N LYS A 315 -22.46 -8.65 -4.50
CA LYS A 315 -22.79 -9.75 -3.59
C LYS A 315 -22.94 -9.22 -2.16
N GLY A 316 -23.99 -9.67 -1.48
CA GLY A 316 -24.24 -9.31 -0.08
C GLY A 316 -24.94 -7.97 0.10
N THR A 317 -25.16 -7.61 1.36
CA THR A 317 -25.86 -6.38 1.75
C THR A 317 -24.86 -5.35 2.26
N THR A 318 -25.05 -4.09 1.85
CA THR A 318 -24.27 -2.98 2.37
C THR A 318 -24.44 -2.86 3.88
N ALA A 319 -23.34 -2.73 4.61
CA ALA A 319 -23.38 -2.54 6.04
C ALA A 319 -24.03 -1.20 6.41
N THR A 320 -24.83 -1.20 7.46
CA THR A 320 -25.50 0.01 7.98
C THR A 320 -24.54 0.95 8.70
N GLU A 321 -23.47 0.40 9.28
CA GLU A 321 -22.43 1.13 9.98
C GLU A 321 -21.13 1.07 9.17
N SER A 322 -20.49 2.22 8.99
CA SER A 322 -19.15 2.29 8.40
C SER A 322 -18.10 1.96 9.45
N PHE A 323 -17.19 1.04 9.15
CA PHE A 323 -16.03 0.78 9.99
C PHE A 323 -14.80 1.56 9.49
N ASN A 324 -14.18 2.34 10.38
CA ASN A 324 -12.93 3.05 10.11
C ASN A 324 -11.80 2.41 10.90
N GLU A 325 -10.77 1.98 10.19
CA GLU A 325 -9.58 1.40 10.79
C GLU A 325 -8.81 2.45 11.58
N GLU A 326 -8.33 2.11 12.77
CA GLU A 326 -7.55 3.00 13.63
C GLU A 326 -6.05 3.01 13.25
N GLY A 327 -5.41 4.18 13.24
CA GLY A 327 -3.96 4.33 12.99
C GLY A 327 -3.44 3.48 11.82
N PHE A 328 -2.46 2.62 12.11
CA PHE A 328 -1.85 1.65 11.19
C PHE A 328 -2.54 0.29 11.12
N MET A 329 -3.62 0.09 11.88
CA MET A 329 -4.30 -1.20 11.96
C MET A 329 -5.05 -1.49 10.65
N GLY A 330 -5.00 -2.75 10.24
CA GLY A 330 -5.73 -3.22 9.07
C GLY A 330 -5.16 -2.78 7.71
N GLY A 331 -5.48 -3.55 6.67
CA GLY A 331 -4.97 -3.38 5.33
C GLY A 331 -3.46 -3.49 5.25
N TYR A 332 -2.90 -2.83 4.25
CA TYR A 332 -1.45 -2.73 4.02
C TYR A 332 -0.81 -1.57 4.79
N ARG A 333 -1.52 -0.93 5.74
CA ARG A 333 -0.95 0.16 6.55
C ARG A 333 0.09 -0.34 7.56
N ILE A 334 -0.07 -1.58 8.05
CA ILE A 334 0.92 -2.19 8.94
C ILE A 334 2.28 -2.37 8.25
N SER A 335 2.30 -2.75 6.96
CA SER A 335 3.55 -2.86 6.21
C SER A 335 4.23 -1.50 6.00
N ARG A 336 3.46 -0.40 5.99
CA ARG A 336 4.01 0.97 6.02
C ARG A 336 4.64 1.31 7.35
N ALA A 337 4.00 1.00 8.48
CA ALA A 337 4.59 1.22 9.80
C ALA A 337 5.94 0.50 9.91
N PHE A 338 5.98 -0.77 9.50
CA PHE A 338 7.20 -1.56 9.42
C PHE A 338 8.26 -0.99 8.48
N SER A 339 7.85 -0.43 7.34
CA SER A 339 8.78 0.27 6.42
C SER A 339 9.38 1.53 7.04
N MET A 340 8.64 2.26 7.88
CA MET A 340 9.16 3.44 8.60
C MET A 340 10.16 3.04 9.69
N VAL A 341 9.87 1.98 10.43
CA VAL A 341 10.82 1.39 11.40
C VAL A 341 12.11 0.97 10.68
N HIS A 342 11.98 0.28 9.56
CA HIS A 342 13.12 -0.13 8.74
C HIS A 342 13.92 1.07 8.21
N ALA A 343 13.28 2.20 7.90
CA ALA A 343 13.97 3.42 7.48
C ALA A 343 14.87 3.99 8.58
N VAL A 344 14.38 4.04 9.82
CA VAL A 344 15.22 4.44 10.96
C VAL A 344 16.36 3.46 11.14
N LEU A 345 16.09 2.15 11.18
CA LEU A 345 17.11 1.12 11.32
C LEU A 345 18.21 1.19 10.25
N THR A 346 17.85 1.51 9.02
CA THR A 346 18.81 1.73 7.94
C THR A 346 19.76 2.88 8.26
N CYS A 347 19.24 4.02 8.74
CA CYS A 347 20.07 5.14 9.18
C CYS A 347 20.94 4.82 10.41
N LEU A 348 20.56 3.82 11.22
CA LEU A 348 21.38 3.28 12.31
C LEU A 348 22.42 2.24 11.83
N GLY A 349 22.50 1.98 10.53
CA GLY A 349 23.40 1.00 9.93
C GLY A 349 22.97 -0.46 10.11
N ILE A 350 21.71 -0.73 10.46
CA ILE A 350 21.15 -2.09 10.55
C ILE A 350 20.53 -2.45 9.20
N LEU A 351 21.25 -3.26 8.43
CA LEU A 351 20.85 -3.73 7.09
C LEU A 351 20.48 -5.22 7.06
N ASP A 352 20.61 -5.91 8.19
CA ASP A 352 20.32 -7.33 8.31
C ASP A 352 18.81 -7.56 8.49
N ASN A 353 18.20 -8.33 7.58
CA ASN A 353 16.76 -8.59 7.58
C ASN A 353 16.30 -9.29 8.87
N HIS A 354 17.13 -10.13 9.48
CA HIS A 354 16.77 -10.83 10.71
C HIS A 354 16.64 -9.83 11.87
N ARG A 355 17.62 -8.94 12.07
CA ARG A 355 17.53 -7.85 13.07
C ARG A 355 16.35 -6.91 12.79
N VAL A 356 16.06 -6.59 11.52
CA VAL A 356 14.90 -5.75 11.17
C VAL A 356 13.60 -6.40 11.61
N ILE A 357 13.41 -7.69 11.29
CA ILE A 357 12.21 -8.44 11.64
C ILE A 357 12.09 -8.59 13.17
N GLU A 358 13.18 -8.88 13.87
CA GLU A 358 13.21 -8.95 15.34
C GLU A 358 12.69 -7.65 15.96
N ILE A 359 13.08 -6.50 15.41
CA ILE A 359 12.66 -5.19 15.91
C ILE A 359 11.20 -4.90 15.54
N TRP A 360 10.74 -5.30 14.35
CA TRP A 360 9.32 -5.18 13.97
C TRP A 360 8.40 -5.87 14.99
N VAL A 361 8.80 -7.02 15.48
CA VAL A 361 8.07 -7.78 16.50
C VAL A 361 8.01 -7.02 17.82
N LYS A 362 9.15 -6.46 18.25
CA LYS A 362 9.21 -5.65 19.47
C LYS A 362 8.29 -4.43 19.43
N VAL A 363 7.87 -3.99 18.23
CA VAL A 363 7.01 -2.82 18.03
C VAL A 363 5.64 -3.15 17.42
N SER A 364 5.29 -4.43 17.20
CA SER A 364 4.07 -4.83 16.50
C SER A 364 2.81 -4.85 17.37
N ASN A 365 2.95 -4.70 18.70
CA ASN A 365 1.78 -4.62 19.58
C ASN A 365 0.95 -3.35 19.27
N PRO A 366 -0.39 -3.43 19.37
CA PRO A 366 -1.27 -2.31 19.01
C PRO A 366 -0.95 -1.00 19.71
N GLU A 367 -0.59 -1.05 21.00
CA GLU A 367 -0.27 0.12 21.81
C GLU A 367 0.97 0.85 21.27
N THR A 368 2.04 0.10 20.98
CA THR A 368 3.27 0.65 20.40
C THR A 368 3.05 1.18 18.99
N LEU A 369 2.29 0.47 18.15
CA LEU A 369 1.95 0.96 16.80
C LEU A 369 1.12 2.25 16.86
N SER A 370 0.21 2.37 17.83
CA SER A 370 -0.52 3.60 18.07
C SER A 370 0.41 4.73 18.52
N GLN A 371 1.32 4.50 19.47
CA GLN A 371 2.32 5.48 19.88
C GLN A 371 3.19 5.94 18.71
N ILE A 372 3.70 5.00 17.90
CA ILE A 372 4.46 5.31 16.69
C ILE A 372 3.64 6.20 15.75
N HIS A 373 2.37 5.84 15.50
CA HIS A 373 1.49 6.62 14.63
C HIS A 373 1.34 8.08 15.08
N HIS A 374 1.31 8.35 16.40
CA HIS A 374 1.27 9.71 16.94
C HIS A 374 2.61 10.43 16.80
N MET A 375 3.72 9.77 17.16
CA MET A 375 5.06 10.38 17.14
C MET A 375 5.48 10.85 15.74
N ILE A 376 5.11 10.11 14.69
CA ILE A 376 5.55 10.43 13.32
C ILE A 376 4.82 11.61 12.67
N GLN A 377 3.78 12.17 13.31
CA GLN A 377 3.00 13.28 12.72
C GLN A 377 3.61 14.66 12.98
N GLN A 378 4.48 14.80 13.97
CA GLN A 378 5.03 16.09 14.38
C GLN A 378 6.56 16.09 14.31
N PRO A 379 7.20 17.17 13.83
CA PRO A 379 8.66 17.21 13.65
C PRO A 379 9.47 16.87 14.90
N TYR A 380 9.15 17.46 16.06
CA TYR A 380 9.87 17.16 17.31
C TYR A 380 9.51 15.79 17.90
N SER A 381 8.23 15.38 17.82
CA SER A 381 7.82 14.06 18.30
C SER A 381 8.44 12.92 17.47
N TYR A 382 8.82 13.18 16.22
CA TYR A 382 9.54 12.22 15.39
C TYR A 382 10.90 11.84 16.01
N LEU A 383 11.54 12.74 16.77
CA LEU A 383 12.80 12.45 17.46
C LEU A 383 12.60 11.38 18.54
N GLU A 384 11.46 11.36 19.21
CA GLU A 384 11.08 10.31 20.17
C GLU A 384 10.85 8.96 19.47
N PHE A 385 10.29 8.99 18.26
CA PHE A 385 10.20 7.78 17.43
C PHE A 385 11.58 7.21 17.09
N VAL A 386 12.53 8.07 16.67
CA VAL A 386 13.92 7.63 16.40
C VAL A 386 14.54 7.03 17.65
N ARG A 387 14.36 7.69 18.81
CA ARG A 387 14.88 7.20 20.10
C ARG A 387 14.31 5.84 20.47
N LEU A 388 12.99 5.67 20.39
CA LEU A 388 12.32 4.40 20.65
C LEU A 388 12.90 3.27 19.79
N ILE A 389 13.06 3.50 18.47
CA ILE A 389 13.59 2.46 17.58
C ILE A 389 15.07 2.17 17.88
N ALA A 390 15.87 3.18 18.16
CA ALA A 390 17.27 3.01 18.54
C ALA A 390 17.43 2.21 19.84
N GLU A 391 16.59 2.45 20.84
CA GLU A 391 16.56 1.67 22.08
C GLU A 391 16.17 0.21 21.83
N LYS A 392 15.11 -0.04 21.05
CA LYS A 392 14.71 -1.42 20.68
C LYS A 392 15.77 -2.16 19.87
N ALA A 393 16.61 -1.41 19.15
CA ALA A 393 17.72 -1.91 18.37
C ALA A 393 19.03 -2.11 19.16
N ASN A 394 19.11 -1.58 20.38
CA ASN A 394 20.35 -1.43 21.16
C ASN A 394 21.43 -0.58 20.45
N GLU A 395 21.02 0.49 19.77
CA GLU A 395 21.90 1.40 19.00
C GLU A 395 21.71 2.87 19.42
N SER A 396 21.55 3.14 20.72
CA SER A 396 21.19 4.48 21.24
C SER A 396 22.15 5.60 20.84
N GLU A 397 23.46 5.33 20.77
CA GLU A 397 24.47 6.32 20.33
C GLU A 397 24.23 6.76 18.88
N LYS A 398 23.98 5.82 17.97
CA LYS A 398 23.64 6.12 16.58
C LYS A 398 22.28 6.81 16.47
N GLY A 399 21.34 6.42 17.33
CA GLY A 399 20.05 7.09 17.48
C GLY A 399 20.20 8.57 17.78
N GLU A 400 21.02 8.92 18.77
CA GLU A 400 21.26 10.32 19.12
C GLU A 400 22.05 11.09 18.06
N ALA A 401 22.94 10.43 17.33
CA ALA A 401 23.60 11.03 16.18
C ALA A 401 22.59 11.47 15.08
N LEU A 402 21.58 10.65 14.80
CA LEU A 402 20.50 10.98 13.87
C LEU A 402 19.59 12.08 14.43
N ILE A 403 19.23 12.00 15.72
CA ILE A 403 18.39 13.00 16.39
C ILE A 403 19.07 14.37 16.40
N SER A 404 20.37 14.44 16.72
CA SER A 404 21.13 15.70 16.70
C SER A 404 21.13 16.32 15.31
N PHE A 405 21.40 15.51 14.28
CA PHE A 405 21.38 15.97 12.89
C PHE A 405 20.02 16.61 12.54
N ILE A 406 18.92 15.91 12.83
CA ILE A 406 17.56 16.41 12.54
C ILE A 406 17.26 17.68 13.36
N ARG A 407 17.63 17.70 14.65
CA ARG A 407 17.36 18.82 15.56
C ARG A 407 18.02 20.13 15.09
N GLU A 408 19.28 20.08 14.67
CA GLU A 408 19.99 21.26 14.16
C GLU A 408 19.27 21.88 12.94
N ARG A 409 18.75 21.04 12.04
CA ARG A 409 18.01 21.50 10.86
C ARG A 409 16.62 22.03 11.23
N LEU A 410 15.97 21.46 12.26
CA LEU A 410 14.73 22.00 12.80
C LEU A 410 14.92 23.41 13.35
N GLU A 411 15.98 23.63 14.13
CA GLU A 411 16.32 24.96 14.69
C GLU A 411 16.61 25.98 13.58
N LEU A 412 17.35 25.57 12.54
CA LEU A 412 17.59 26.40 11.36
C LEU A 412 16.28 26.83 10.68
N VAL A 413 15.40 25.89 10.35
CA VAL A 413 14.12 26.21 9.69
C VAL A 413 13.24 27.09 10.55
N GLN A 414 13.20 26.84 11.86
CA GLN A 414 12.41 27.66 12.79
C GLN A 414 12.93 29.11 12.85
N SER A 415 14.24 29.33 12.72
CA SER A 415 14.82 30.67 12.66
C SER A 415 14.40 31.46 11.39
N LEU A 416 14.04 30.75 10.32
CA LEU A 416 13.57 31.34 9.06
C LEU A 416 12.04 31.57 9.03
N ALA A 417 11.28 30.77 9.79
CA ALA A 417 9.82 30.73 9.76
C ALA A 417 9.12 32.06 10.12
N ALA A 418 9.79 32.94 10.88
CA ALA A 418 9.20 34.20 11.35
C ALA A 418 8.78 35.18 10.23
N LYS A 419 9.20 34.95 8.98
CA LYS A 419 8.94 35.85 7.84
C LYS A 419 7.61 35.60 7.10
N ASN A 420 6.93 34.47 7.32
CA ASN A 420 5.89 33.97 6.39
C ASN A 420 4.49 33.74 7.01
N SER A 421 4.20 34.33 8.16
CA SER A 421 3.06 33.97 9.02
C SER A 421 1.65 34.03 8.39
N ASN A 422 1.49 34.58 7.18
CA ASN A 422 0.23 34.65 6.45
C ASN A 422 0.23 33.94 5.08
N HIS A 423 1.35 33.37 4.64
CA HIS A 423 1.49 32.75 3.31
C HIS A 423 0.69 31.44 3.27
N LYS A 424 -0.40 31.39 2.51
CA LYS A 424 -1.28 30.22 2.48
C LYS A 424 -0.71 29.15 1.56
N VAL A 425 -0.73 27.93 2.06
CA VAL A 425 -0.18 26.77 1.38
C VAL A 425 -1.22 25.67 1.34
N TYR A 426 -1.37 25.06 0.17
CA TYR A 426 -2.18 23.87 -0.03
C TYR A 426 -1.29 22.66 -0.27
N TYR A 427 -1.61 21.54 0.38
CA TYR A 427 -0.85 20.31 0.24
C TYR A 427 -1.75 19.17 -0.26
N CYS A 428 -1.46 18.66 -1.46
CA CYS A 428 -2.24 17.60 -2.10
C CYS A 428 -1.38 16.38 -2.45
N MET A 429 -2.03 15.29 -2.86
CA MET A 429 -1.35 14.09 -3.36
C MET A 429 -2.02 13.62 -4.65
N GLY A 430 -1.22 13.52 -5.73
CA GLY A 430 -1.63 13.00 -7.03
C GLY A 430 -2.60 13.89 -7.80
N SER A 431 -3.65 14.39 -7.17
CA SER A 431 -4.67 15.23 -7.79
C SER A 431 -4.83 16.56 -7.05
N PRO A 432 -5.09 17.70 -7.75
CA PRO A 432 -5.36 18.96 -7.08
C PRO A 432 -6.58 18.86 -6.18
N LEU A 433 -7.52 17.95 -6.46
CA LEU A 433 -8.71 17.74 -5.65
C LEU A 433 -8.48 16.84 -4.44
N PHE A 434 -7.35 16.15 -4.32
CA PHE A 434 -7.10 15.25 -3.19
C PHE A 434 -6.19 15.91 -2.15
N ALA A 435 -6.82 16.52 -1.14
CA ALA A 435 -6.17 17.23 -0.06
C ALA A 435 -5.68 16.27 1.03
N LEU A 436 -4.45 16.44 1.51
CA LEU A 436 -3.97 15.70 2.68
C LEU A 436 -4.65 16.17 3.97
N ASN A 437 -4.93 15.25 4.90
CA ASN A 437 -5.59 15.60 6.16
C ASN A 437 -4.76 16.58 7.02
N ALA A 438 -5.47 17.45 7.74
CA ALA A 438 -4.91 18.49 8.62
C ALA A 438 -3.81 18.02 9.58
N GLY A 439 -3.99 16.85 10.21
CA GLY A 439 -3.10 16.34 11.25
C GLY A 439 -1.81 15.68 10.73
N ARG A 440 -1.66 15.55 9.41
CA ARG A 440 -0.51 14.84 8.82
C ARG A 440 0.78 15.63 8.89
N MET A 441 1.90 14.90 8.96
CA MET A 441 3.26 15.44 8.95
C MET A 441 3.45 16.50 7.86
N GLU A 442 3.03 16.23 6.64
CA GLU A 442 3.15 17.14 5.49
C GLU A 442 2.59 18.54 5.78
N ASN A 443 1.39 18.62 6.38
CA ASN A 443 0.77 19.88 6.79
C ASN A 443 1.44 20.51 8.01
N ASN A 444 2.07 19.71 8.87
CA ASN A 444 2.86 20.21 9.99
C ASN A 444 4.23 20.72 9.54
N LEU A 445 4.82 20.20 8.46
CA LEU A 445 6.04 20.75 7.84
C LEU A 445 5.81 22.15 7.30
N VAL A 446 4.66 22.37 6.64
CA VAL A 446 4.23 23.70 6.19
C VAL A 446 4.14 24.68 7.35
N ALA A 447 3.40 24.30 8.41
CA ALA A 447 3.23 25.14 9.59
C ALA A 447 4.57 25.41 10.29
N PHE A 448 5.44 24.40 10.38
CA PHE A 448 6.76 24.53 10.98
C PHE A 448 7.67 25.49 10.19
N SER A 449 7.50 25.56 8.87
CA SER A 449 8.22 26.48 7.98
C SER A 449 7.65 27.89 7.96
N GLY A 450 6.63 28.18 8.78
CA GLY A 450 6.00 29.49 8.92
C GLY A 450 4.78 29.73 8.00
N GLY A 451 4.43 28.77 7.12
CA GLY A 451 3.29 28.89 6.23
C GLY A 451 1.95 28.52 6.89
N VAL A 452 0.85 28.99 6.30
CA VAL A 452 -0.52 28.70 6.75
C VAL A 452 -1.11 27.58 5.89
N SER A 453 -1.14 26.35 6.41
CA SER A 453 -1.76 25.21 5.71
C SER A 453 -3.29 25.38 5.66
N ILE A 454 -3.85 25.58 4.46
CA ILE A 454 -5.31 25.70 4.27
C ILE A 454 -6.02 24.36 4.52
N ASN A 455 -5.30 23.23 4.39
CA ASN A 455 -5.82 21.90 4.70
C ASN A 455 -6.28 21.77 6.16
N LYS A 456 -5.76 22.61 7.07
CA LYS A 456 -6.19 22.60 8.48
C LYS A 456 -7.62 23.09 8.70
N GLN A 457 -8.25 23.66 7.67
CA GLN A 457 -9.67 24.06 7.69
C GLN A 457 -10.60 22.91 7.27
N ILE A 458 -10.05 21.81 6.73
CA ILE A 458 -10.83 20.65 6.30
C ILE A 458 -11.31 19.91 7.55
N GLN A 459 -12.63 19.87 7.72
CA GLN A 459 -13.28 19.16 8.84
C GLN A 459 -13.50 17.67 8.55
N LYS A 460 -13.46 17.28 7.27
CA LYS A 460 -13.70 15.90 6.86
C LYS A 460 -12.52 15.01 7.24
N GLU A 461 -12.83 13.85 7.80
CA GLU A 461 -11.86 12.83 8.13
C GLU A 461 -11.84 11.73 7.06
N GLY A 462 -10.64 11.37 6.59
CA GLY A 462 -10.36 10.29 5.64
C GLY A 462 -8.96 9.74 5.87
N LYS A 463 -8.40 8.90 4.99
CA LYS A 463 -6.98 8.48 5.10
C LYS A 463 -6.38 8.19 3.73
N PRO A 464 -5.23 8.73 3.33
CA PRO A 464 -4.43 9.77 4.01
C PRO A 464 -5.01 11.19 3.83
N GLY A 465 -6.06 11.34 3.03
CA GLY A 465 -6.62 12.62 2.65
C GLY A 465 -8.07 12.48 2.25
N VAL A 466 -8.62 13.56 1.71
CA VAL A 466 -10.00 13.65 1.24
C VAL A 466 -10.07 14.44 -0.07
N ASN A 467 -11.09 14.14 -0.87
CA ASN A 467 -11.47 14.96 -2.00
C ASN A 467 -12.08 16.28 -1.52
N VAL A 468 -11.63 17.39 -2.10
CA VAL A 468 -12.16 18.74 -1.91
C VAL A 468 -12.72 19.28 -3.22
N SER A 469 -13.64 20.24 -3.15
CA SER A 469 -14.16 20.89 -4.34
C SER A 469 -13.14 21.88 -4.93
N PRO A 470 -13.21 22.17 -6.24
CA PRO A 470 -12.45 23.28 -6.83
C PRO A 470 -12.77 24.63 -6.15
N SER A 471 -14.03 24.83 -5.74
CA SER A 471 -14.46 26.05 -5.04
C SER A 471 -13.71 26.25 -3.73
N PHE A 472 -13.49 25.20 -2.94
CA PHE A 472 -12.71 25.28 -1.69
C PHE A 472 -11.30 25.83 -1.96
N ILE A 473 -10.61 25.32 -3.00
CA ILE A 473 -9.25 25.75 -3.34
C ILE A 473 -9.26 27.22 -3.79
N ASN A 474 -10.21 27.60 -4.64
CA ASN A 474 -10.33 28.95 -5.16
C ASN A 474 -10.70 29.99 -4.08
N GLU A 475 -11.62 29.65 -3.17
CA GLU A 475 -12.04 30.52 -2.07
C GLU A 475 -10.90 30.76 -1.07
N GLN A 476 -10.09 29.72 -0.81
CA GLN A 476 -8.93 29.84 0.07
C GLN A 476 -7.75 30.55 -0.59
N ASN A 477 -7.66 30.47 -1.93
CA ASN A 477 -6.65 31.11 -2.78
C ASN A 477 -5.21 30.95 -2.26
N PRO A 478 -4.67 29.71 -2.20
CA PRO A 478 -3.30 29.50 -1.76
C PRO A 478 -2.28 30.15 -2.71
N GLU A 479 -1.23 30.75 -2.15
CA GLU A 479 -0.08 31.29 -2.89
C GLU A 479 0.93 30.21 -3.27
N THR A 480 0.89 29.04 -2.63
CA THR A 480 1.75 27.88 -2.98
C THR A 480 1.02 26.56 -2.85
N ILE A 481 1.27 25.64 -3.79
CA ILE A 481 0.79 24.26 -3.74
C ILE A 481 1.99 23.31 -3.68
N PHE A 482 2.00 22.42 -2.69
CA PHE A 482 2.91 21.27 -2.68
C PHE A 482 2.18 19.99 -3.06
N ILE A 483 2.81 19.21 -3.95
CA ILE A 483 2.37 17.87 -4.33
C ILE A 483 3.26 16.87 -3.60
N SER A 484 2.64 15.96 -2.85
CA SER A 484 3.37 14.91 -2.13
C SER A 484 4.23 14.06 -3.07
N GLY A 485 5.44 13.75 -2.62
CA GLY A 485 6.43 12.93 -3.32
C GLY A 485 6.15 11.42 -3.26
N PHE A 486 4.94 10.98 -2.89
CA PHE A 486 4.61 9.56 -2.81
C PHE A 486 3.80 9.04 -4.01
N LEU A 487 2.64 9.61 -4.29
CA LEU A 487 1.80 9.25 -5.45
C LEU A 487 1.54 10.55 -6.22
N SER A 488 2.34 10.79 -7.24
CA SER A 488 2.32 12.04 -7.99
C SER A 488 1.97 11.83 -9.46
N ARG A 489 1.73 12.94 -10.15
CA ARG A 489 1.57 13.02 -11.59
C ARG A 489 2.56 14.07 -12.12
N PRO A 490 2.97 13.99 -13.40
CA PRO A 490 3.72 15.05 -14.06
C PRO A 490 3.06 16.43 -13.86
N LEU A 491 3.88 17.48 -13.72
CA LEU A 491 3.38 18.83 -13.43
C LEU A 491 2.47 19.37 -14.54
N ASP A 492 2.77 19.07 -15.80
CA ASP A 492 1.94 19.44 -16.95
C ASP A 492 0.55 18.81 -16.88
N GLU A 493 0.45 17.51 -16.53
CA GLU A 493 -0.84 16.86 -16.26
C GLU A 493 -1.57 17.55 -15.09
N PHE A 494 -0.84 17.94 -14.04
CA PHE A 494 -1.42 18.62 -12.86
C PHE A 494 -2.02 19.98 -13.23
N TYR A 495 -1.28 20.82 -13.97
CA TYR A 495 -1.79 22.11 -14.46
C TYR A 495 -2.97 21.94 -15.41
N GLY A 496 -2.93 20.93 -16.29
CA GLY A 496 -4.06 20.57 -17.16
C GLY A 496 -5.32 20.26 -16.36
N LEU A 497 -5.19 19.54 -15.25
CA LEU A 497 -6.33 19.23 -14.37
C LEU A 497 -6.80 20.43 -13.56
N CYS A 498 -5.90 21.31 -13.11
CA CYS A 498 -6.31 22.59 -12.53
C CYS A 498 -7.18 23.39 -13.51
N HIS A 499 -6.78 23.48 -14.79
CA HIS A 499 -7.58 24.13 -15.82
C HIS A 499 -8.93 23.43 -16.05
N GLN A 500 -8.93 22.09 -16.20
CA GLN A 500 -10.15 21.30 -16.38
C GLN A 500 -11.16 21.50 -15.24
N TYR A 501 -10.67 21.58 -14.00
CA TYR A 501 -11.51 21.77 -12.82
C TYR A 501 -11.84 23.25 -12.52
N GLY A 502 -11.30 24.20 -13.29
CA GLY A 502 -11.51 25.63 -13.06
C GLY A 502 -10.82 26.15 -11.80
N ILE A 503 -9.68 25.57 -11.41
CA ILE A 503 -8.86 26.03 -10.29
C ILE A 503 -8.00 27.20 -10.75
N SER A 504 -8.24 28.37 -10.17
CA SER A 504 -7.60 29.64 -10.51
C SER A 504 -6.92 30.30 -9.31
N ALA A 505 -6.44 29.49 -8.36
CA ALA A 505 -5.66 29.98 -7.23
C ALA A 505 -4.37 30.66 -7.70
N ASP A 506 -3.86 31.61 -6.93
CA ASP A 506 -2.64 32.35 -7.27
C ASP A 506 -1.43 31.43 -7.45
N ALA A 507 -1.31 30.36 -6.65
CA ALA A 507 -0.30 29.33 -6.85
C ALA A 507 -0.28 28.74 -8.27
N VAL A 508 -1.46 28.58 -8.89
CA VAL A 508 -1.58 28.02 -10.25
C VAL A 508 -1.23 29.08 -11.30
N LYS A 509 -1.69 30.32 -11.12
CA LYS A 509 -1.44 31.43 -12.05
C LYS A 509 0.03 31.83 -12.09
N GLU A 510 0.67 31.89 -10.93
CA GLU A 510 2.07 32.31 -10.76
C GLU A 510 3.05 31.14 -10.87
N HIS A 511 2.58 29.94 -11.22
CA HIS A 511 3.38 28.72 -11.33
C HIS A 511 4.13 28.30 -10.05
N HIS A 512 3.57 28.59 -8.88
CA HIS A 512 4.08 28.17 -7.56
C HIS A 512 3.50 26.82 -7.13
N VAL A 513 3.56 25.83 -8.02
CA VAL A 513 3.21 24.43 -7.75
C VAL A 513 4.49 23.60 -7.75
N TYR A 514 4.81 22.98 -6.61
CA TYR A 514 6.07 22.28 -6.39
C TYR A 514 5.83 20.81 -6.04
N GLU A 515 6.50 19.91 -6.76
CA GLU A 515 6.54 18.49 -6.41
C GLU A 515 7.65 18.23 -5.39
N ILE A 516 7.30 17.57 -4.28
CA ILE A 516 8.30 17.19 -3.28
C ILE A 516 9.10 15.98 -3.80
N PRO A 517 10.44 15.97 -3.63
CA PRO A 517 11.23 14.81 -4.01
C PRO A 517 10.75 13.50 -3.37
N PRO A 518 10.90 12.35 -4.05
CA PRO A 518 10.36 11.10 -3.54
C PRO A 518 10.86 10.75 -2.14
N SER A 519 9.92 10.39 -1.27
CA SER A 519 10.18 10.03 0.13
C SER A 519 10.74 11.17 1.00
N TRP A 520 10.59 12.45 0.63
CA TRP A 520 11.07 13.58 1.43
C TRP A 520 9.98 14.25 2.28
N ASP A 521 8.75 13.77 2.32
CA ASP A 521 7.65 14.45 3.01
C ASP A 521 7.03 13.67 4.17
N PHE A 522 7.28 12.36 4.28
CA PHE A 522 6.65 11.57 5.35
C PHE A 522 7.36 10.26 5.72
N GLY A 523 7.25 9.90 7.00
CA GLY A 523 7.44 8.55 7.55
C GLY A 523 8.88 8.08 7.70
N ASN A 524 9.82 8.57 6.89
CA ASN A 524 11.23 8.18 6.93
C ASN A 524 12.13 9.39 7.24
N PRO A 525 13.34 9.20 7.80
CA PRO A 525 14.15 10.31 8.30
C PRO A 525 14.53 11.38 7.27
N ARG A 526 14.44 11.10 5.96
CA ARG A 526 14.68 12.11 4.91
C ARG A 526 13.62 13.21 4.87
N TRP A 527 12.53 13.09 5.64
CA TRP A 527 11.53 14.17 5.74
C TRP A 527 12.17 15.51 6.14
N ILE A 528 13.30 15.48 6.87
CA ILE A 528 14.04 16.69 7.25
C ILE A 528 14.53 17.47 6.03
N LEU A 529 14.92 16.77 4.95
CA LEU A 529 15.33 17.42 3.69
C LEU A 529 14.12 18.05 2.99
N GLY A 530 12.94 17.42 3.06
CA GLY A 530 11.71 18.03 2.54
C GLY A 530 11.23 19.21 3.36
N LEU A 531 11.44 19.22 4.69
CA LEU A 531 11.19 20.42 5.50
C LEU A 531 12.04 21.59 5.00
N MET A 532 13.34 21.35 4.77
CA MET A 532 14.25 22.37 4.25
C MET A 532 13.85 22.82 2.84
N TYR A 533 13.39 21.89 1.99
CA TYR A 533 12.86 22.22 0.67
C TYR A 533 11.62 23.11 0.74
N ILE A 534 10.68 22.79 1.63
CA ILE A 534 9.48 23.60 1.85
C ILE A 534 9.89 25.00 2.35
N ALA A 535 10.80 25.08 3.32
CA ALA A 535 11.29 26.36 3.84
C ALA A 535 11.97 27.23 2.77
N ASP A 536 12.76 26.62 1.87
CA ASP A 536 13.37 27.28 0.71
C ASP A 536 12.31 27.87 -0.23
N LYS A 537 11.30 27.07 -0.61
CA LYS A 537 10.23 27.52 -1.52
C LYS A 537 9.32 28.58 -0.92
N LEU A 538 9.14 28.59 0.39
CA LEU A 538 8.42 29.66 1.07
C LEU A 538 9.29 30.91 1.31
N ASN A 539 10.63 30.80 1.26
CA ASN A 539 11.55 31.91 1.51
C ASN A 539 12.65 32.04 0.43
N PRO A 540 12.30 32.20 -0.86
CA PRO A 540 13.28 32.16 -1.95
C PRO A 540 14.34 33.26 -1.85
N GLU A 541 14.02 34.39 -1.22
CA GLU A 541 14.96 35.52 -1.04
C GLU A 541 16.02 35.26 0.05
N SER A 542 15.86 34.22 0.87
CA SER A 542 16.72 34.03 2.04
C SER A 542 18.08 33.40 1.69
N SER A 543 18.22 32.65 0.59
CA SER A 543 19.47 31.98 0.13
C SER A 543 20.23 31.20 1.23
N VAL A 544 19.64 30.92 2.38
CA VAL A 544 20.37 30.36 3.54
C VAL A 544 20.57 28.86 3.38
N ILE A 545 19.68 28.18 2.65
CA ILE A 545 19.63 26.72 2.58
C ILE A 545 20.28 26.24 1.27
N ASP A 546 21.44 25.61 1.36
CA ASP A 546 22.02 24.82 0.28
C ASP A 546 21.49 23.38 0.35
N LEU A 547 20.35 23.13 -0.29
CA LEU A 547 19.68 21.82 -0.26
C LEU A 547 20.55 20.69 -0.81
N LYS A 548 21.41 20.97 -1.80
CA LYS A 548 22.27 19.94 -2.39
C LYS A 548 23.32 19.50 -1.38
N LYS A 549 23.95 20.45 -0.70
CA LYS A 549 24.92 20.17 0.37
C LYS A 549 24.29 19.42 1.54
N GLU A 550 23.09 19.83 1.98
CA GLU A 550 22.39 19.20 3.10
C GLU A 550 21.95 17.77 2.78
N ALA A 551 21.49 17.54 1.54
CA ALA A 551 21.19 16.19 1.05
C ALA A 551 22.46 15.33 0.99
N ASP A 552 23.57 15.86 0.46
CA ASP A 552 24.83 15.10 0.38
C ASP A 552 25.36 14.72 1.77
N GLU A 553 25.33 15.65 2.73
CA GLU A 553 25.72 15.38 4.12
C GLU A 553 24.85 14.27 4.76
N PHE A 554 23.52 14.35 4.59
CA PHE A 554 22.61 13.32 5.11
C PHE A 554 22.90 11.95 4.50
N TYR A 555 23.02 11.89 3.17
CA TYR A 555 23.18 10.63 2.44
C TYR A 555 24.56 10.00 2.73
N LEU A 556 25.64 10.79 2.79
CA LEU A 556 26.96 10.29 3.16
C LEU A 556 26.96 9.74 4.59
N ARG A 557 26.36 10.46 5.52
CA ARG A 557 26.38 10.10 6.94
C ARG A 557 25.54 8.86 7.26
N PHE A 558 24.33 8.76 6.71
CA PHE A 558 23.35 7.74 7.11
C PHE A 558 23.16 6.61 6.09
N TYR A 559 23.55 6.83 4.83
CA TYR A 559 23.50 5.80 3.79
C TYR A 559 24.87 5.42 3.25
N GLY A 560 25.95 6.12 3.64
CA GLY A 560 27.31 5.82 3.18
C GLY A 560 27.51 6.07 1.69
N MET A 561 26.75 7.01 1.10
CA MET A 561 26.84 7.31 -0.33
C MET A 561 26.58 8.79 -0.64
N PRO A 562 27.17 9.35 -1.72
CA PRO A 562 26.83 10.69 -2.18
C PRO A 562 25.37 10.81 -2.63
N PHE A 563 24.77 11.99 -2.50
CA PHE A 563 23.39 12.23 -2.94
C PHE A 563 23.23 12.08 -4.45
N GLU A 564 24.23 12.48 -5.24
CA GLU A 564 24.19 12.37 -6.71
C GLU A 564 24.14 10.92 -7.22
N GLU A 565 24.64 9.96 -6.43
CA GLU A 565 24.60 8.54 -6.76
C GLU A 565 23.28 7.87 -6.33
N ALA A 566 22.51 8.55 -5.48
CA ALA A 566 21.24 8.05 -5.01
C ALA A 566 20.18 8.15 -6.11
N LYS A 567 19.59 7.01 -6.45
CA LYS A 567 18.44 6.95 -7.35
C LYS A 567 17.16 6.85 -6.52
N PRO A 568 16.40 7.93 -6.35
CA PRO A 568 15.17 7.90 -5.57
C PRO A 568 14.12 7.04 -6.27
N ASN A 569 13.39 6.27 -5.47
CA ASN A 569 12.12 5.66 -5.86
C ASN A 569 11.13 5.90 -4.71
N ARG A 570 10.07 5.08 -4.60
CA ARG A 570 9.06 5.22 -3.53
C ARG A 570 9.42 4.44 -2.26
N SER A 571 10.63 3.89 -2.18
CA SER A 571 11.10 3.11 -1.03
C SER A 571 11.38 4.00 0.19
N PHE A 572 10.69 3.73 1.29
CA PHE A 572 10.83 4.48 2.54
C PHE A 572 12.18 4.24 3.24
N HIS A 573 12.75 3.03 3.12
CA HIS A 573 13.87 2.65 3.98
C HIS A 573 15.24 3.09 3.45
N ARG A 574 15.42 3.12 2.13
CA ARG A 574 16.69 3.53 1.51
C ARG A 574 16.50 3.98 0.06
N PRO A 575 17.35 4.87 -0.46
CA PRO A 575 17.40 5.15 -1.89
C PRO A 575 17.99 3.93 -2.63
N THR A 576 17.70 3.79 -3.92
CA THR A 576 18.35 2.76 -4.73
C THR A 576 19.76 3.21 -5.12
N SER A 577 20.72 2.28 -5.18
CA SER A 577 22.07 2.52 -5.67
C SER A 577 22.69 1.24 -6.23
N GLY A 578 23.70 1.39 -7.08
CA GLY A 578 24.51 0.25 -7.54
C GLY A 578 25.46 -0.31 -6.47
N ILE A 579 25.61 0.38 -5.33
CA ILE A 579 26.62 0.14 -4.30
C ILE A 579 26.07 -0.67 -3.12
N TRP A 580 24.75 -0.65 -2.88
CA TRP A 580 24.14 -1.56 -1.92
C TRP A 580 24.44 -2.99 -2.36
N SER A 581 25.23 -3.71 -1.57
CA SER A 581 25.74 -5.01 -1.97
C SER A 581 24.58 -5.91 -2.38
N ARG A 582 24.58 -6.35 -3.66
CA ARG A 582 23.65 -7.37 -4.16
C ARG A 582 23.69 -8.67 -3.34
N HIS A 583 24.70 -8.82 -2.47
CA HIS A 583 24.88 -9.94 -1.55
C HIS A 583 23.91 -9.95 -0.36
N VAL A 584 23.20 -8.85 -0.06
CA VAL A 584 22.11 -8.87 0.95
C VAL A 584 20.80 -9.41 0.36
N MET A 585 20.73 -9.64 -0.96
CA MET A 585 19.49 -10.08 -1.64
C MET A 585 19.63 -11.25 -2.62
N ARG A 586 20.81 -11.85 -2.73
CA ARG A 586 20.92 -13.22 -3.24
C ARG A 586 20.77 -14.15 -2.05
N TYR A 587 19.54 -14.64 -1.82
CA TYR A 587 19.41 -15.94 -1.19
C TYR A 587 20.19 -16.91 -2.07
N THR A 588 21.35 -17.32 -1.59
CA THR A 588 22.16 -18.38 -2.16
C THR A 588 21.31 -19.63 -2.13
N HIS A 589 20.94 -20.12 -3.31
CA HIS A 589 20.59 -21.51 -3.51
C HIS A 589 21.79 -22.35 -3.08
N ALA A 590 21.58 -23.14 -2.03
CA ALA A 590 22.17 -24.47 -1.88
C ALA A 590 20.98 -25.39 -1.65
#